data_AF-A0A1E4ZTQ2-F1
#
_entry.id   AF-A0A1E4ZTQ2-F1
#
_cell.length_a   1.000
_cell.length_b   1.000
_cell.length_c   1.000
_cell.angle_alpha   90.00
_cell.angle_beta   90.00
_cell.angle_gamma   90.00
#
_symmetry.space_group_name_H-M   'P 1'
#
loop_
_entity.id
_entity.type
_entity.pdbx_description
1 polymer ?
#
loop_
_entity_poly.entity_id
_entity_poly.type
_entity_poly.pdbx_seq_one_letter_code
_entity_poly.pdbx_strand_id
1 'polypeptide(L)'
;MATDSCDCKTDDFPTVAIADYVLGCMAANGNSVESLHQCSCSVDFIKSKMSYAEFEEAQTIMQVQLDRGQRGIFFRDSHWAKERVKTLQKYQAESTLLCF
;
A
#
# COMPACT_ATOMS: atom_id res chain seq x y z
N MET A 1 -10.28 33.51 -6.69
CA MET A 1 -11.48 32.86 -6.10
C MET A 1 -11.04 31.47 -5.68
N ALA A 2 -10.90 31.26 -4.38
CA ALA A 2 -10.57 29.97 -3.79
C ALA A 2 -11.87 29.14 -3.73
N THR A 3 -11.87 27.99 -4.39
CA THR A 3 -12.88 26.95 -4.13
C THR A 3 -12.42 26.18 -2.91
N ASP A 4 -12.98 26.56 -1.77
CA ASP A 4 -13.02 25.78 -0.55
C ASP A 4 -14.00 24.62 -0.77
N SER A 5 -13.47 23.40 -0.86
CA SER A 5 -14.27 22.17 -0.85
C SER A 5 -13.89 21.38 0.41
N CYS A 6 -14.58 21.69 1.50
CA CYS A 6 -14.58 20.87 2.70
C CYS A 6 -15.59 19.72 2.47
N ASP A 7 -15.13 18.64 1.83
CA ASP A 7 -15.81 17.34 1.87
C ASP A 7 -15.00 16.44 2.82
N CYS A 8 -15.49 16.26 4.04
CA CYS A 8 -14.82 15.50 5.09
C CYS A 8 -15.06 13.99 4.95
N LYS A 9 -14.67 13.44 3.79
CA LYS A 9 -14.25 12.05 3.65
C LYS A 9 -13.18 11.99 2.58
N THR A 10 -11.96 12.44 2.91
CA THR A 10 -10.84 12.07 2.08
C THR A 10 -10.50 10.62 2.39
N ASP A 11 -10.57 9.74 1.40
CA ASP A 11 -9.96 8.40 1.41
C ASP A 11 -8.41 8.50 1.45
N ASP A 12 -7.90 9.52 2.15
CA ASP A 12 -6.50 9.75 2.40
C ASP A 12 -5.96 8.67 3.32
N PHE A 13 -4.74 8.26 3.04
CA PHE A 13 -4.03 7.35 3.92
C PHE A 13 -3.81 8.05 5.28
N PRO A 14 -4.19 7.42 6.40
CA PRO A 14 -3.85 7.93 7.73
C PRO A 14 -2.33 8.12 7.86
N THR A 15 -1.89 9.16 8.57
CA THR A 15 -0.47 9.43 8.78
C THR A 15 0.26 8.22 9.36
N VAL A 16 -0.39 7.47 10.25
CA VAL A 16 0.17 6.23 10.82
C VAL A 16 0.41 5.16 9.74
N ALA A 17 -0.48 5.01 8.76
CA ALA A 17 -0.32 4.05 7.68
C ALA A 17 0.81 4.43 6.72
N ILE A 18 0.93 5.73 6.42
CA ILE A 18 2.05 6.27 5.63
C ILE A 18 3.37 6.02 6.37
N ALA A 19 3.43 6.36 7.65
CA ALA A 19 4.64 6.19 8.45
C ALA A 19 5.04 4.70 8.56
N ASP A 20 4.08 3.80 8.84
CA ASP A 20 4.35 2.37 8.92
C ASP A 20 4.87 1.79 7.60
N TYR A 21 4.25 2.18 6.47
CA TYR A 21 4.74 1.79 5.14
C TYR A 21 6.18 2.27 4.90
N VAL A 22 6.46 3.54 5.17
CA VAL A 22 7.80 4.13 4.96
C VAL A 22 8.84 3.44 5.83
N LEU A 23 8.51 3.19 7.11
CA LEU A 23 9.40 2.48 8.03
C LEU A 23 9.69 1.05 7.57
N GLY A 24 8.66 0.30 7.16
CA GLY A 24 8.82 -1.06 6.62
C GLY A 24 9.64 -1.09 5.33
N CYS A 25 9.38 -0.14 4.43
CA CYS A 25 10.13 0.01 3.19
C CYS A 25 11.60 0.36 3.43
N MET A 26 11.90 1.30 4.34
CA MET A 26 13.28 1.66 4.70
C MET A 26 14.03 0.47 5.32
N ALA A 27 13.36 -0.31 6.17
CA ALA A 27 13.95 -1.49 6.77
C ALA A 27 14.38 -2.54 5.73
N ALA A 28 13.65 -2.63 4.61
CA ALA A 28 13.99 -3.50 3.48
C ALA A 28 15.06 -2.92 2.54
N ASN A 29 15.29 -1.59 2.56
CA ASN A 29 16.10 -0.88 1.57
C ASN A 29 17.30 -0.11 2.16
N GLY A 30 17.72 -0.42 3.39
CA GLY A 30 18.99 0.05 3.96
C GLY A 30 18.93 1.23 4.92
N ASN A 31 17.73 1.69 5.33
CA ASN A 31 17.54 2.71 6.37
C ASN A 31 18.37 4.01 6.19
N SER A 32 18.49 4.51 4.96
CA SER A 32 19.21 5.76 4.67
C SER A 32 18.24 6.90 4.37
N VAL A 33 18.76 8.14 4.31
CA VAL A 33 17.98 9.30 3.84
C VAL A 33 17.53 9.11 2.38
N GLU A 34 18.33 8.44 1.56
CA GLU A 34 17.95 8.07 0.19
C GLU A 34 16.76 7.10 0.21
N SER A 35 16.81 6.03 1.01
CA SER A 35 15.68 5.10 1.16
C SER A 35 14.43 5.82 1.65
N LEU A 36 14.57 6.78 2.57
CA LEU A 36 13.44 7.61 3.03
C LEU A 36 12.79 8.35 1.85
N HIS A 37 13.58 8.98 0.98
CA HIS A 37 13.05 9.68 -0.20
C HIS A 37 12.35 8.71 -1.17
N GLN A 38 12.98 7.58 -1.49
CA GLN A 38 12.42 6.58 -2.41
C GLN A 38 11.12 5.97 -1.86
N CYS A 39 11.12 5.56 -0.59
CA CYS A 39 9.96 4.98 0.08
C CYS A 39 8.81 5.99 0.23
N SER A 40 9.11 7.27 0.49
CA SER A 40 8.10 8.34 0.52
C SER A 40 7.48 8.56 -0.86
N CYS A 41 8.30 8.63 -1.91
CA CYS A 41 7.82 8.70 -3.29
C CYS A 41 6.91 7.51 -3.64
N SER A 42 7.28 6.30 -3.21
CA SER A 42 6.52 5.09 -3.49
C SER A 42 5.13 5.08 -2.87
N VAL A 43 5.00 5.49 -1.59
CA VAL A 43 3.69 5.54 -0.92
C VAL A 43 2.80 6.65 -1.49
N ASP A 44 3.38 7.79 -1.87
CA ASP A 44 2.65 8.88 -2.52
C ASP A 44 2.12 8.44 -3.90
N PHE A 45 2.92 7.67 -4.65
CA PHE A 45 2.45 7.08 -5.90
C PHE A 45 1.29 6.12 -5.66
N ILE A 46 1.41 5.19 -4.71
CA ILE A 46 0.34 4.22 -4.40
C ILE A 46 -0.94 4.97 -3.98
N LYS A 47 -0.83 5.97 -3.10
CA LYS A 47 -1.94 6.82 -2.67
C LYS A 47 -2.62 7.52 -3.86
N SER A 48 -1.88 7.87 -4.91
CA SER A 48 -2.46 8.46 -6.13
C SER A 48 -3.24 7.48 -7.00
N LYS A 49 -3.10 6.17 -6.79
CA LYS A 49 -3.68 5.10 -7.62
C LYS A 49 -4.87 4.38 -6.98
N MET A 50 -4.98 4.36 -5.66
CA MET A 50 -6.02 3.63 -4.95
C MET A 50 -6.40 4.27 -3.61
N SER A 51 -7.61 3.98 -3.14
CA SER A 51 -8.10 4.42 -1.83
C SER A 51 -7.40 3.69 -0.68
N TYR A 52 -7.42 4.28 0.51
CA TYR A 52 -6.89 3.62 1.71
C TYR A 52 -7.60 2.29 2.01
N ALA A 53 -8.92 2.22 1.81
CA ALA A 53 -9.69 0.99 2.04
C ALA A 53 -9.24 -0.17 1.14
N GLU A 54 -9.00 0.10 -0.14
CA GLU A 54 -8.50 -0.92 -1.08
C GLU A 54 -7.09 -1.37 -0.72
N PHE A 55 -6.24 -0.44 -0.29
CA PHE A 55 -4.88 -0.72 0.17
C PHE A 55 -4.88 -1.58 1.44
N GLU A 56 -5.66 -1.20 2.46
CA GLU A 56 -5.77 -1.94 3.72
C GLU A 56 -6.30 -3.36 3.49
N GLU A 57 -7.33 -3.51 2.64
CA GLU A 57 -7.87 -4.81 2.28
C GLU A 57 -6.81 -5.68 1.59
N ALA A 58 -6.10 -5.14 0.59
CA ALA A 58 -5.07 -5.87 -0.12
C ALA A 58 -3.89 -6.26 0.79
N GLN A 59 -3.41 -5.35 1.65
CA GLN A 59 -2.36 -5.65 2.62
C GLN A 59 -2.79 -6.72 3.62
N THR A 60 -4.02 -6.62 4.14
CA THR A 60 -4.57 -7.62 5.07
C THR A 60 -4.63 -8.99 4.41
N ILE A 61 -5.10 -9.08 3.17
CA ILE A 61 -5.12 -10.34 2.41
C ILE A 61 -3.70 -10.90 2.26
N MET A 62 -2.71 -10.08 1.91
CA MET A 62 -1.32 -10.52 1.81
C MET A 62 -0.81 -11.11 3.14
N GLN A 63 -1.12 -10.47 4.27
CA GLN A 63 -0.74 -10.97 5.59
C GLN A 63 -1.43 -12.29 5.94
N VAL A 64 -2.74 -12.39 5.70
CA VAL A 64 -3.52 -13.61 5.97
C VAL A 64 -3.04 -14.78 5.09
N GLN A 65 -2.59 -14.51 3.86
CA GLN A 65 -2.04 -15.54 2.98
C GLN A 65 -0.72 -16.18 3.51
N LEU A 66 -0.02 -15.52 4.44
CA LEU A 66 1.16 -16.08 5.11
C LEU A 66 0.79 -17.18 6.13
N ASP A 67 -0.46 -17.22 6.58
CA ASP A 67 -0.95 -18.30 7.44
C ASP A 67 -0.93 -19.63 6.67
N ARG A 68 -0.34 -20.66 7.28
CA ARG A 68 -0.29 -22.02 6.70
C ARG A 68 -1.55 -22.84 6.98
N GLY A 69 -2.45 -22.34 7.83
CA GLY A 69 -3.73 -22.96 8.15
C GLY A 69 -4.80 -22.82 7.07
N GLN A 70 -6.02 -23.29 7.37
CA GLN A 70 -7.15 -23.27 6.44
C GLN A 70 -7.53 -21.86 5.98
N ARG A 71 -7.35 -20.85 6.84
CA ARG A 71 -7.64 -19.44 6.49
C ARG A 71 -6.72 -18.95 5.38
N GLY A 72 -5.41 -19.15 5.51
CA GLY A 72 -4.47 -18.73 4.46
C GLY A 72 -4.67 -19.49 3.15
N ILE A 73 -5.04 -20.78 3.20
CA ILE A 73 -5.43 -21.54 2.00
C ILE A 73 -6.63 -20.89 1.30
N PHE A 74 -7.70 -20.56 2.04
CA PHE A 74 -8.90 -19.93 1.49
C PHE A 74 -8.58 -18.63 0.74
N PHE A 75 -7.79 -17.73 1.34
CA PHE A 75 -7.42 -16.46 0.71
C PHE A 75 -6.43 -16.64 -0.45
N ARG A 76 -5.57 -17.65 -0.40
CA ARG A 76 -4.63 -17.96 -1.49
C ARG A 76 -5.32 -18.56 -2.70
N ASP A 77 -6.46 -19.24 -2.54
CA ASP A 77 -7.19 -19.86 -3.65
C ASP A 77 -8.31 -18.97 -4.20
N SER A 78 -8.85 -18.07 -3.37
CA SER A 78 -9.91 -17.13 -3.72
C SER A 78 -9.54 -16.18 -4.87
N HIS A 79 -10.33 -16.18 -5.95
CA HIS A 79 -10.11 -15.30 -7.11
C HIS A 79 -10.19 -13.81 -6.74
N TRP A 80 -11.23 -13.41 -6.01
CA TRP A 80 -11.41 -12.02 -5.59
C TRP A 80 -10.22 -11.50 -4.76
N ALA A 81 -9.67 -12.35 -3.87
CA ALA A 81 -8.53 -12.02 -3.04
C ALA A 81 -7.25 -11.85 -3.88
N LYS A 82 -7.03 -12.74 -4.84
CA LYS A 82 -5.92 -12.63 -5.81
C LYS A 82 -5.98 -11.31 -6.58
N GLU A 83 -7.16 -10.91 -7.06
CA GLU A 83 -7.30 -9.68 -7.84
C GLU A 83 -6.97 -8.43 -7.01
N ARG A 84 -7.39 -8.36 -5.73
CA ARG A 84 -7.01 -7.24 -4.86
C ARG A 84 -5.50 -7.17 -4.61
N VAL A 85 -4.86 -8.30 -4.33
CA VAL A 85 -3.40 -8.36 -4.14
C VAL A 85 -2.65 -7.99 -5.42
N LYS A 86 -3.08 -8.49 -6.58
CA LYS A 86 -2.46 -8.16 -7.87
C LYS A 86 -2.53 -6.67 -8.19
N THR A 87 -3.65 -6.01 -7.89
CA THR A 87 -3.78 -4.56 -8.08
C THR A 87 -2.76 -3.80 -7.26
N LEU A 88 -2.61 -4.13 -5.96
CA LEU A 88 -1.59 -3.52 -5.11
C LEU A 88 -0.16 -3.82 -5.61
N GLN A 89 0.14 -5.07 -5.96
CA GLN A 89 1.46 -5.46 -6.48
C GLN A 89 1.80 -4.74 -7.79
N LYS A 90 0.82 -4.51 -8.66
CA LYS A 90 1.00 -3.71 -9.87
C LYS A 90 1.43 -2.29 -9.52
N TYR A 91 0.75 -1.62 -8.60
CA TYR A 91 1.13 -0.26 -8.21
C TYR A 91 2.47 -0.20 -7.48
N GLN A 92 2.82 -1.22 -6.69
CA GLN A 92 4.15 -1.35 -6.08
C GLN A 92 5.26 -1.55 -7.14
N ALA A 93 4.98 -2.30 -8.20
CA ALA A 93 5.93 -2.48 -9.30
C ALA A 93 6.12 -1.18 -10.09
N GLU A 94 5.02 -0.47 -10.39
CA GLU A 94 5.07 0.84 -11.05
C GLU A 94 5.79 1.88 -10.19
N SER A 95 5.54 1.91 -8.87
CA SER A 95 6.22 2.83 -7.95
C SER A 95 7.71 2.53 -7.86
N THR A 96 8.10 1.25 -7.85
CA THR A 96 9.51 0.85 -7.88
C THR A 96 10.22 1.42 -9.11
N LEU A 97 9.62 1.30 -10.30
CA LEU A 97 10.23 1.81 -11.54
C LEU A 97 10.37 3.34 -11.59
N LEU A 98 9.54 4.07 -10.83
CA LEU A 98 9.51 5.54 -10.84
C LEU A 98 10.34 6.16 -9.71
N CYS A 99 10.42 5.50 -8.57
CA CYS A 99 10.93 6.08 -7.33
C CYS A 99 12.26 5.48 -6.86
N PHE A 100 12.67 4.30 -7.35
CA PHE A 100 13.91 3.61 -6.96
C PHE A 100 14.87 3.51 -8.14
#